data_AF-A0A6M3XQZ8-F1
#
_entry.id   AF-A0A6M3XQZ8-F1
#
_cell.length_a   1.000
_cell.length_b   1.000
_cell.length_c   1.000
_cell.angle_alpha   90.00
_cell.angle_beta   90.00
_cell.angle_gamma   90.00
#
_symmetry.space_group_name_H-M   'P 1'
#
loop_
_entity.id
_entity.type
_entity.pdbx_description
1 polymer ?
#
loop_
_entity_poly.entity_id
_entity_poly.type
_entity_poly.pdbx_seq_one_letter_code
_entity_poly.pdbx_strand_id
1 'polypeptide(L)'
;MAYQKSVARDALCSMQGAPCSGKLIRVTGTVYVGDVVVRDLTNVLEAVFDALQKVAYHNDFQIHEIGNVVRRLDRKNPRVELTLWEIEDPVWEEAREKAWVNREKSEARKKRAGQVQGRLV
;
A
#
# COMPACT_ATOMS: atom_id res chain seq x y z
N MET A 1 -24.70 -7.00 -3.21
CA MET A 1 -23.64 -6.16 -2.62
C MET A 1 -22.32 -6.42 -3.34
N ALA A 2 -21.91 -5.48 -4.19
CA ALA A 2 -20.81 -5.61 -5.15
C ALA A 2 -19.44 -5.17 -4.57
N TYR A 3 -19.16 -5.48 -3.31
CA TYR A 3 -18.04 -4.86 -2.58
C TYR A 3 -16.67 -5.50 -2.83
N GLN A 4 -16.61 -6.66 -3.49
CA GLN A 4 -15.35 -7.38 -3.80
C GLN A 4 -14.87 -7.23 -5.26
N LYS A 5 -15.61 -6.53 -6.13
CA LYS A 5 -15.19 -6.35 -7.54
C LYS A 5 -14.13 -5.25 -7.75
N SER A 6 -13.73 -4.52 -6.70
CA SER A 6 -12.74 -3.44 -6.76
C SER A 6 -11.32 -3.85 -6.34
N VAL A 7 -11.05 -5.14 -6.11
CA VAL A 7 -9.67 -5.68 -5.96
C VAL A 7 -8.83 -5.44 -7.23
N ALA A 8 -9.47 -5.00 -8.32
CA ALA A 8 -8.88 -4.76 -9.64
C ALA A 8 -9.23 -3.35 -10.18
N ARG A 9 -8.90 -2.29 -9.43
CA ARG A 9 -8.55 -1.02 -10.08
C ARG A 9 -7.07 -0.89 -9.84
N ASP A 10 -6.32 -1.38 -10.82
CA ASP A 10 -4.86 -1.49 -10.88
C ASP A 10 -4.21 -0.43 -10.01
N ALA A 11 -3.35 -0.87 -9.10
CA ALA A 11 -2.47 0.06 -8.42
C ALA A 11 -1.76 0.90 -9.50
N LEU A 12 -1.62 2.21 -9.29
CA LEU A 12 -0.88 3.08 -10.19
C LEU A 12 0.50 2.47 -10.52
N CYS A 13 1.15 1.77 -9.58
CA CYS A 13 2.36 1.00 -9.88
C CYS A 13 2.13 -0.07 -10.96
N SER A 14 1.07 -0.90 -10.87
CA SER A 14 0.74 -1.87 -11.93
C SER A 14 0.37 -1.22 -13.27
N MET A 15 -0.15 0.00 -13.28
CA MET A 15 -0.40 0.76 -14.52
C MET A 15 0.86 1.42 -15.09
N GLN A 16 1.83 1.78 -14.24
CA GLN A 16 3.09 2.43 -14.60
C GLN A 16 4.24 1.44 -14.88
N GLY A 17 3.98 0.13 -14.82
CA GLY A 17 4.97 -0.91 -15.09
C GLY A 17 6.00 -1.12 -13.98
N ALA A 18 5.83 -0.48 -12.82
CA ALA A 18 6.66 -0.70 -11.64
C ALA A 18 5.91 -1.59 -10.64
N PRO A 19 6.48 -2.71 -10.15
CA PRO A 19 5.80 -3.51 -9.14
C PRO A 19 5.66 -2.68 -7.85
N CYS A 20 4.44 -2.60 -7.28
CA CYS A 20 4.30 -2.06 -5.92
C CYS A 20 5.04 -2.99 -4.95
N SER A 21 5.53 -2.44 -3.84
CA SER A 21 6.14 -3.27 -2.82
C SER A 21 5.10 -4.19 -2.18
N GLY A 22 5.45 -5.47 -2.03
CA GLY A 22 4.70 -6.45 -1.23
C GLY A 22 5.25 -6.63 0.18
N LYS A 23 6.34 -5.93 0.52
CA LYS A 23 7.01 -6.03 1.83
C LYS A 23 6.40 -5.05 2.84
N LEU A 24 6.81 -5.17 4.10
CA LEU A 24 6.56 -4.12 5.08
C LEU A 24 7.41 -2.89 4.74
N ILE A 25 6.91 -1.73 5.14
CA ILE A 25 7.49 -0.44 4.81
C ILE A 25 7.75 0.34 6.09
N ARG A 26 8.95 0.88 6.17
CA ARG A 26 9.31 1.93 7.12
C ARG A 26 9.38 3.26 6.40
N VAL A 27 8.76 4.28 6.99
CA VAL A 27 8.75 5.64 6.44
C VAL A 27 9.63 6.56 7.29
N THR A 28 10.47 7.34 6.63
CA THR A 28 11.23 8.44 7.25
C THR A 28 11.13 9.68 6.38
N GLY A 29 11.31 10.88 6.93
CA GLY A 29 11.33 12.06 6.06
C GLY A 29 11.23 13.41 6.75
N THR A 30 10.98 14.43 5.94
CA THR A 30 10.84 15.81 6.37
C THR A 30 9.60 16.46 5.74
N VAL A 31 8.77 17.06 6.59
CA VAL A 31 7.63 17.89 6.18
C VAL A 31 8.07 19.36 6.20
N TYR A 32 8.16 19.97 5.02
CA TYR A 32 8.47 21.37 4.84
C TYR A 32 7.19 22.20 4.80
N VAL A 33 6.93 22.97 5.86
CA VAL A 33 5.73 23.81 5.99
C VAL A 33 5.99 25.24 5.52
N GLY A 34 4.98 25.87 4.93
CA GLY A 34 5.05 27.25 4.44
C GLY A 34 4.82 28.31 5.51
N ASP A 35 4.35 27.91 6.69
CA ASP A 35 4.01 28.80 7.80
C ASP A 35 4.48 28.23 9.14
N VAL A 36 4.49 29.09 10.16
CA VAL A 36 4.82 28.71 11.55
C VAL A 36 3.60 28.19 12.31
N VAL A 37 2.45 28.07 11.64
CA VAL A 37 1.23 27.55 12.26
C VAL A 37 1.49 26.10 12.64
N VAL A 38 1.09 25.75 13.85
CA VAL A 38 1.18 24.36 14.31
C VAL A 38 0.16 23.56 13.51
N ARG A 39 0.63 22.92 12.43
CA ARG A 39 -0.11 21.87 11.73
C ARG A 39 0.19 20.54 12.40
N ASP A 40 -0.86 19.74 12.60
CA ASP A 40 -0.71 18.37 13.07
C ASP A 40 0.01 17.56 11.99
N LEU A 41 1.20 17.03 12.33
CA LEU A 41 1.99 16.21 11.42
C LEU A 41 1.25 14.90 11.08
N THR A 42 0.40 14.41 11.98
CA THR A 42 -0.38 13.19 11.80
C THR A 42 -1.32 13.33 10.61
N ASN A 43 -2.08 14.43 10.54
CA ASN A 43 -3.01 14.69 9.44
C ASN A 43 -2.29 14.83 8.10
N VAL A 44 -1.10 15.44 8.11
CA VAL A 44 -0.28 15.53 6.90
C VAL A 44 0.18 14.14 6.45
N LEU A 45 0.63 13.31 7.39
CA LEU A 45 1.09 11.96 7.10
C LEU A 45 -0.05 11.06 6.61
N GLU A 46 -1.23 11.12 7.23
CA GLU A 46 -2.41 10.38 6.76
C GLU A 46 -2.76 10.72 5.32
N ALA A 47 -2.83 12.02 4.98
CA ALA A 47 -3.11 12.46 3.62
C ALA A 47 -2.03 12.00 2.62
N VAL A 48 -0.77 11.98 3.04
CA VAL A 48 0.34 11.51 2.19
C VAL A 48 0.31 9.99 2.03
N PHE A 49 -0.04 9.23 3.06
CA PHE A 49 -0.14 7.77 2.98
C PHE A 49 -1.29 7.31 2.11
N ASP A 50 -2.45 7.96 2.19
CA ASP A 50 -3.58 7.70 1.28
C ASP A 50 -3.18 7.98 -0.18
N ALA A 51 -2.43 9.06 -0.42
CA ALA A 51 -1.94 9.40 -1.75
C ALA A 51 -0.85 8.45 -2.29
N LEU A 52 -0.02 7.89 -1.41
CA LEU A 52 1.01 6.91 -1.75
C LEU A 52 0.47 5.49 -1.88
N GLN A 53 -0.69 5.22 -1.26
CA GLN A 53 -1.38 3.96 -1.43
C GLN A 53 -1.65 3.75 -2.93
N LYS A 54 -1.40 2.54 -3.40
CA LYS A 54 -1.47 2.15 -4.82
C LYS A 54 -0.41 2.77 -5.73
N VAL A 55 0.45 3.67 -5.24
CA VAL A 55 1.60 4.20 -5.99
C VAL A 55 2.90 3.55 -5.55
N ALA A 56 3.08 3.30 -4.25
CA ALA A 56 4.27 2.66 -3.71
C ALA A 56 3.99 1.26 -3.12
N TYR A 57 2.81 1.07 -2.54
CA TYR A 57 2.40 -0.16 -1.87
C TYR A 57 0.90 -0.42 -2.04
N HIS A 58 0.46 -1.64 -1.78
CA HIS A 58 -0.92 -2.05 -2.01
C HIS A 58 -1.87 -1.61 -0.89
N ASN A 59 -1.39 -1.58 0.35
CA ASN A 59 -2.24 -1.32 1.52
C ASN A 59 -1.46 -0.60 2.63
N ASP A 60 -2.13 0.31 3.33
CA ASP A 60 -1.57 1.05 4.46
C ASP A 60 -1.16 0.15 5.62
N PHE A 61 -1.73 -1.06 5.74
CA PHE A 61 -1.25 -2.07 6.69
C PHE A 61 0.21 -2.49 6.47
N GLN A 62 0.79 -2.18 5.29
CA GLN A 62 2.21 -2.41 5.02
C GLN A 62 3.10 -1.38 5.72
N ILE A 63 2.57 -0.23 6.14
CA ILE A 63 3.33 0.76 6.92
C ILE A 63 3.48 0.23 8.34
N HIS A 64 4.63 -0.38 8.61
CA HIS A 64 4.92 -1.01 9.89
C HIS A 64 5.50 -0.02 10.90
N GLU A 65 6.37 0.87 10.42
CA GLU A 65 7.08 1.81 11.26
C GLU A 65 7.11 3.21 10.61
N ILE A 66 6.72 4.21 11.38
CA ILE A 66 7.02 5.61 11.07
C ILE A 66 8.25 5.96 11.88
N GLY A 67 9.39 6.06 11.22
CA GLY A 67 10.65 6.46 11.82
C GLY A 67 10.70 7.97 12.05
N ASN A 68 11.88 8.56 11.94
CA ASN A 68 12.05 10.00 12.19
C ASN A 68 11.39 10.83 11.08
N VAL A 69 10.22 11.41 11.38
CA VAL A 69 9.57 12.42 10.56
C VAL A 69 9.67 13.75 11.29
N VAL A 70 10.42 14.68 10.70
CA VAL A 70 10.65 16.00 11.28
C VAL A 70 9.93 17.08 10.50
N ARG A 71 9.59 18.16 11.19
CA ARG A 71 9.07 19.38 10.56
C ARG A 71 10.18 20.38 10.32
N ARG A 72 10.21 20.99 9.14
CA ARG A 72 11.05 22.16 8.82
C ARG A 72 10.22 23.28 8.20
N LEU A 73 10.65 24.52 8.39
CA LEU A 73 10.01 25.68 7.78
C LEU A 73 10.67 25.96 6.43
N ASP A 74 9.88 25.98 5.36
CA ASP A 74 10.27 26.47 4.03
C ASP A 74 9.12 27.27 3.43
N ARG A 75 9.16 28.59 3.61
CA ARG A 75 8.12 29.50 3.14
C ARG A 75 8.05 29.61 1.62
N LYS A 76 9.11 29.25 0.90
CA LYS A 76 9.19 29.41 -0.56
C LYS A 76 8.71 28.18 -1.29
N ASN A 77 8.98 26.99 -0.74
CA ASN A 77 8.65 25.73 -1.39
C ASN A 77 8.15 24.67 -0.38
N PRO A 78 6.89 24.80 0.10
CA PRO A 78 6.29 23.81 0.99
C PRO A 78 6.12 22.47 0.27
N ARG A 79 6.60 21.40 0.88
CA ARG A 79 6.64 20.06 0.29
C ARG A 79 6.81 18.98 1.35
N VAL A 80 6.62 17.74 0.94
CA VAL A 80 6.85 16.57 1.79
C VAL A 80 7.89 15.71 1.11
N GLU A 81 9.01 15.47 1.79
CA GLU A 81 10.08 14.59 1.32
C GLU A 81 10.05 13.33 2.18
N LEU A 82 9.71 12.19 1.59
CA LEU A 82 9.69 10.90 2.26
C LEU A 82 10.62 9.91 1.59
N THR A 83 11.25 9.09 2.41
CA THR A 83 11.99 7.89 2.00
C THR A 83 11.24 6.68 2.56
N LEU A 84 10.87 5.77 1.66
CA LEU A 84 10.23 4.51 1.99
C LEU A 84 11.30 3.40 1.93
N TRP A 85 11.40 2.64 3.01
CA TRP A 85 12.33 1.52 3.14
C TRP A 85 11.54 0.22 3.17
N GLU A 86 11.90 -0.73 2.32
CA GLU A 86 11.37 -2.08 2.45
C GLU A 86 12.05 -2.78 3.63
N ILE A 87 11.24 -3.42 4.48
CA ILE A 87 11.70 -4.20 5.61
C ILE A 87 11.41 -5.67 5.34
N GLU A 88 12.39 -6.51 5.67
CA GLU A 88 12.21 -7.96 5.69
C GLU A 88 11.79 -8.40 7.08
N ASP A 89 10.58 -8.92 7.19
CA ASP A 89 10.06 -9.54 8.40
C ASP A 89 9.69 -11.00 8.08
N PRO A 90 10.37 -12.00 8.67
CA PRO A 90 10.12 -13.40 8.36
C PRO A 90 8.68 -13.85 8.59
N VAL A 91 8.01 -13.30 9.62
CA VAL A 91 6.62 -13.61 9.95
C VAL A 91 5.67 -13.04 8.90
N TRP A 92 5.94 -11.82 8.45
CA TRP A 92 5.20 -11.19 7.36
C TRP A 92 5.36 -11.95 6.05
N GLU A 93 6.58 -12.32 5.68
CA GLU A 93 6.85 -13.04 4.43
C GLU A 93 6.15 -14.41 4.41
N GLU A 94 6.21 -15.16 5.51
CA GLU A 94 5.50 -16.44 5.65
C GLU A 94 3.98 -16.26 5.56
N ALA A 95 3.42 -15.22 6.19
CA ALA A 95 2.00 -14.92 6.13
C ALA A 95 1.56 -14.55 4.70
N ARG A 96 2.37 -13.75 4.00
CA ARG A 96 2.10 -13.33 2.61
C ARG A 96 2.10 -14.52 1.66
N GLU A 97 3.08 -15.41 1.79
CA GLU A 97 3.18 -16.62 0.97
C GLU A 97 1.97 -17.55 1.19
N LYS A 98 1.60 -17.80 2.45
CA LYS A 98 0.40 -18.59 2.78
C LYS A 98 -0.88 -17.97 2.21
N ALA A 99 -1.03 -16.65 2.31
CA ALA A 99 -2.18 -15.93 1.75
C ALA A 99 -2.26 -16.06 0.23
N TRP A 100 -1.11 -15.97 -0.46
CA TRP A 100 -1.03 -16.11 -1.91
C TRP A 100 -1.40 -17.54 -2.37
N VAL A 101 -0.83 -18.57 -1.73
CA VAL A 101 -1.15 -19.98 -2.01
C VAL A 101 -2.64 -20.28 -1.78
N ASN A 102 -3.23 -19.73 -0.71
CA ASN A 102 -4.66 -19.91 -0.44
C ASN A 102 -5.54 -19.24 -1.50
N ARG A 103 -5.14 -18.06 -2.00
CA ARG A 103 -5.83 -17.37 -3.08
C ARG A 103 -5.81 -18.21 -4.36
N GLU A 104 -4.66 -18.71 -4.79
CA GLU A 104 -4.54 -19.55 -5.99
C GLU A 104 -5.42 -20.80 -5.90
N LYS A 105 -5.39 -21.49 -4.74
CA LYS A 105 -6.26 -22.66 -4.48
C LYS A 105 -7.74 -22.29 -4.57
N SER A 106 -8.13 -21.12 -4.06
CA SER A 106 -9.53 -20.66 -4.12
C SER A 106 -9.97 -20.33 -5.54
N GLU A 107 -9.11 -19.72 -6.35
CA GLU A 107 -9.38 -19.38 -7.75
C GLU A 107 -9.44 -20.64 -8.61
N ALA A 108 -8.56 -21.62 -8.38
CA ALA A 108 -8.60 -22.92 -9.03
C ALA A 108 -9.90 -23.69 -8.69
N ARG A 109 -10.36 -23.64 -7.44
CA ARG A 109 -11.64 -24.24 -7.02
C ARG A 109 -12.83 -23.57 -7.72
N LYS A 110 -12.85 -22.23 -7.81
CA LYS A 110 -13.90 -21.49 -8.52
C LYS A 110 -13.93 -21.83 -10.02
N LYS A 111 -12.77 -21.94 -10.67
CA LYS A 111 -12.66 -22.36 -12.08
C LYS A 111 -13.23 -23.78 -12.27
N ARG A 112 -12.88 -24.73 -11.40
CA ARG A 112 -13.41 -26.10 -11.45
C ARG A 112 -14.92 -26.15 -11.21
N ALA A 113 -15.44 -25.42 -10.22
CA ALA A 113 -16.88 -25.38 -9.91
C ALA A 113 -17.71 -24.75 -11.06
N GLY A 114 -17.21 -23.69 -11.69
CA GLY A 114 -17.84 -23.09 -12.87
C GLY A 114 -17.81 -24.02 -14.10
N GLN A 115 -16.77 -24.85 -14.23
CA GLN A 115 -16.65 -25.82 -15.32
C GLN A 115 -17.59 -27.03 -15.16
N VAL A 116 -17.98 -27.38 -13.92
CA VAL A 116 -18.96 -28.44 -13.64
C VAL A 116 -20.39 -27.97 -13.93
N GLN A 117 -20.71 -26.69 -13.69
CA GLN A 117 -22.02 -26.12 -14.03
C GLN A 117 -22.28 -25.98 -15.54
N GLY A 118 -21.22 -25.89 -16.36
CA GLY A 118 -21.34 -25.84 -17.83
C GLY A 118 -21.42 -27.20 -18.52
N ARG A 119 -21.40 -28.33 -17.77
CA ARG A 119 -21.36 -29.69 -18.33
C ARG A 119 -22.61 -30.53 -18.03
N LEU A 120 -23.63 -29.91 -17.44
CA LEU A 120 -24.98 -30.46 -17.30
C LEU A 120 -25.83 -29.96 -18.49
N VAL A 121 -25.63 -30.58 -19.66
CA VAL A 121 -26.59 -30.60 -20.78
C VAL A 121 -26.56 -32.01 -21.36
#